data_AF-A0A0H0NZQ7-F1
#
_entry.id   AF-A0A0H0NZQ7-F1
#
_cell.length_a   1.000
_cell.length_b   1.000
_cell.length_c   1.000
_cell.angle_alpha   90.00
_cell.angle_beta   90.00
_cell.angle_gamma   90.00
#
_symmetry.space_group_name_H-M   'P 1'
#
loop_
_entity.id
_entity.type
_entity.pdbx_description
1 polymer ?
#
loop_
_entity_poly.entity_id
_entity_poly.type
_entity_poly.pdbx_seq_one_letter_code
_entity_poly.pdbx_strand_id
1 'polypeptide(L)'
;MRRNLSHIIAAAFNEPLLLEPAYARVFFCALGREMGASSLSVPQQQVQFDAPGMLAETDEYMAGGKRPARVYRVVNGIAVLPVTGTLVHRLGGMRPFSGMTGYDGIVACLQQAMADSQVRGVLLDIDSPGGQAAGAFDCADMIYRLRQQKPVWALCNDTACSAAMLLASACSRRLVTQTSRIGSIGVMMSHVSYAGHLAQAGVDITLIYSGAHKVDGNQFEALPAEVRQDMQQRIDAARRMFAEKVAMYTGLSVDAVTGTEAAVFEGQSGIEAGLADELINASDAISVMATALNSNVRGGTMPQLTATEAAAQENQRVMGILTCQEAKGREQLATMLAGQQGMSVEQARAILAAAAPQQPVASAQSEADRIMACEEAKGREQLAATLAAMPEMTVEKARPILAASPQADAGPSLRDQIMALDEAKGAEAQAEQLAACPGMTVESARAVLAAGSGKAEPVSASTTAMFERIMANHSPAAVQGGVPQTSADGDADVKMLMAMP
;
A
#
# COMPACT_ATOMS: atom_id res chain seq x y z
N MET A 1 19.08 6.13 -66.22
CA MET A 1 18.99 7.51 -65.69
C MET A 1 20.34 7.90 -65.10
N ARG A 2 21.01 8.94 -65.61
CA ARG A 2 22.18 9.51 -64.92
C ARG A 2 21.67 10.24 -63.67
N ARG A 3 22.15 9.87 -62.48
CA ARG A 3 21.81 10.58 -61.24
C ARG A 3 22.47 11.96 -61.30
N ASN A 4 21.68 13.03 -61.33
CA ASN A 4 22.19 14.40 -61.29
C ASN A 4 22.47 14.80 -59.84
N LEU A 5 23.56 14.25 -59.28
CA LEU A 5 23.90 14.38 -57.87
C LEU A 5 24.12 15.84 -57.47
N SER A 6 24.73 16.66 -58.32
CA SER A 6 24.94 18.10 -58.03
C SER A 6 23.63 18.85 -57.81
N HIS A 7 22.59 18.54 -58.58
CA HIS A 7 21.26 19.14 -58.38
C HIS A 7 20.60 18.67 -57.08
N ILE A 8 20.71 17.37 -56.75
CA ILE A 8 20.15 16.81 -55.51
C ILE A 8 20.84 17.41 -54.28
N ILE A 9 22.15 17.58 -54.34
CA ILE A 9 22.96 18.20 -53.28
C ILE A 9 22.55 19.65 -53.08
N ALA A 10 22.42 20.42 -54.18
CA ALA A 10 22.02 21.81 -54.10
C ALA A 10 20.65 21.99 -53.44
N ALA A 11 19.67 21.15 -53.80
CA ALA A 11 18.34 21.16 -53.17
C ALA A 11 18.40 20.72 -51.70
N ALA A 12 19.20 19.70 -51.38
CA ALA A 12 19.28 19.15 -50.03
C ALA A 12 19.88 20.12 -48.99
N PHE A 13 20.85 20.96 -49.39
CA PHE A 13 21.55 21.85 -48.46
C PHE A 13 21.07 23.31 -48.48
N ASN A 14 20.39 23.75 -49.56
CA ASN A 14 19.99 25.15 -49.71
C ASN A 14 18.47 25.37 -49.58
N GLU A 15 17.68 24.34 -49.33
CA GLU A 15 16.24 24.46 -49.14
C GLU A 15 15.80 23.90 -47.77
N PRO A 16 14.77 24.49 -47.13
CA PRO A 16 14.19 23.94 -45.92
C PRO A 16 13.47 22.62 -46.24
N LEU A 17 14.00 21.52 -45.72
CA LEU A 17 13.42 20.19 -45.93
C LEU A 17 12.53 19.80 -44.74
N LEU A 18 11.29 19.39 -45.03
CA LEU A 18 10.43 18.75 -44.04
C LEU A 18 10.78 17.27 -43.95
N LEU A 19 11.88 16.96 -43.25
CA LEU A 19 12.35 15.60 -43.04
C LEU A 19 12.31 15.23 -41.57
N GLU A 20 11.94 13.98 -41.32
CA GLU A 20 12.08 13.36 -40.02
C GLU A 20 13.57 13.24 -39.65
N PRO A 21 13.99 13.54 -38.40
CA PRO A 21 15.41 13.58 -38.03
C PRO A 21 16.18 12.28 -38.29
N ALA A 22 15.56 11.12 -38.07
CA ALA A 22 16.18 9.82 -38.32
C ALA A 22 16.41 9.58 -39.83
N TYR A 23 15.43 9.93 -40.66
CA TYR A 23 15.57 9.84 -42.11
C TYR A 23 16.55 10.88 -42.64
N ALA A 24 16.51 12.12 -42.13
CA ALA A 24 17.45 13.17 -42.49
C ALA A 24 18.89 12.75 -42.23
N ARG A 25 19.18 12.12 -41.08
CA ARG A 25 20.50 11.58 -40.77
C ARG A 25 20.97 10.58 -41.82
N VAL A 26 20.18 9.55 -42.10
CA VAL A 26 20.54 8.53 -43.12
C VAL A 26 20.70 9.17 -44.50
N PHE A 27 19.77 10.05 -44.88
CA PHE A 27 19.76 10.76 -46.14
C PHE A 27 21.04 11.59 -46.33
N PHE A 28 21.44 12.39 -45.32
CA PHE A 28 22.65 13.21 -45.38
C PHE A 28 23.93 12.38 -45.24
N CYS A 29 23.94 11.27 -44.50
CA CYS A 29 25.07 10.34 -44.50
C CYS A 29 25.27 9.67 -45.88
N ALA A 30 24.18 9.27 -46.54
CA ALA A 30 24.23 8.70 -47.89
C ALA A 30 24.68 9.74 -48.93
N LEU A 31 24.14 10.96 -48.84
CA LEU A 31 24.51 12.05 -49.73
C LEU A 31 25.97 12.49 -49.52
N GLY A 32 26.42 12.58 -48.26
CA GLY A 32 27.80 12.90 -47.91
C GLY A 32 28.81 11.90 -48.48
N ARG A 33 28.48 10.59 -48.48
CA ARG A 33 29.29 9.55 -49.13
C ARG A 33 29.42 9.76 -50.63
N GLU A 34 28.31 10.07 -51.30
CA GLU A 34 28.29 10.34 -52.75
C GLU A 34 29.01 11.66 -53.12
N MET A 35 29.13 12.58 -52.16
CA MET A 35 29.88 13.83 -52.29
C MET A 35 31.38 13.70 -52.01
N GLY A 36 31.82 12.58 -51.43
CA GLY A 36 33.20 12.43 -50.93
C GLY A 36 33.49 13.24 -49.67
N ALA A 37 32.47 13.55 -48.85
CA ALA A 37 32.65 14.21 -47.57
C ALA A 37 33.41 13.32 -46.59
N SER A 38 34.36 13.89 -45.84
CA SER A 38 35.14 13.19 -44.82
C SER A 38 34.43 13.08 -43.48
N SER A 39 33.50 14.01 -43.20
CA SER A 39 32.65 13.99 -42.00
C SER A 39 31.34 14.72 -42.23
N LEU A 40 30.35 14.40 -41.40
CA LEU A 40 29.05 15.07 -41.33
C LEU A 40 28.78 15.44 -39.87
N SER A 41 28.42 16.69 -39.62
CA SER A 41 28.02 17.17 -38.29
C SER A 41 26.53 17.52 -38.28
N VAL A 42 25.86 17.16 -37.17
CA VAL A 42 24.47 17.57 -36.89
C VAL A 42 24.49 18.46 -35.65
N PRO A 43 24.58 19.80 -35.82
CA PRO A 43 24.83 20.71 -34.72
C PRO A 43 23.80 20.65 -33.60
N GLN A 44 22.51 20.49 -33.94
CA GLN A 44 21.43 20.41 -32.95
C GLN A 44 21.43 19.12 -32.12
N GLN A 45 22.14 18.07 -32.55
CA GLN A 45 22.16 16.77 -31.87
C GLN A 45 23.53 16.42 -31.28
N GLN A 46 24.54 17.29 -31.44
CA GLN A 46 25.93 17.03 -31.04
C GLN A 46 26.48 15.70 -31.56
N VAL A 47 26.07 15.31 -32.77
CA VAL A 47 26.54 14.07 -33.41
C VAL A 47 27.47 14.42 -34.56
N GLN A 48 28.63 13.77 -34.60
CA GLN A 48 29.60 13.85 -35.69
C GLN A 48 29.84 12.45 -36.23
N PHE A 49 29.67 12.27 -37.54
CA PHE A 49 30.00 11.04 -38.25
C PHE A 49 31.27 11.25 -39.06
N ASP A 50 32.23 10.34 -38.92
CA ASP A 50 33.34 10.20 -39.85
C ASP A 50 32.92 9.31 -41.05
N ALA A 51 33.80 9.14 -42.03
CA ALA A 51 33.49 8.33 -43.21
C ALA A 51 33.06 6.88 -42.89
N PRO A 52 33.71 6.15 -41.95
CA PRO A 52 33.23 4.86 -41.48
C PRO A 52 31.87 4.93 -40.75
N GLY A 53 31.62 5.95 -39.95
CA GLY A 53 30.33 6.16 -39.27
C GLY A 53 29.18 6.44 -40.23
N MET A 54 29.43 7.22 -41.29
CA MET A 54 28.44 7.45 -42.36
C MET A 54 28.14 6.17 -43.15
N LEU A 55 29.17 5.33 -43.41
CA LEU A 55 29.03 4.02 -44.04
C LEU A 55 28.18 3.08 -43.18
N ALA A 56 28.49 2.98 -41.89
CA ALA A 56 27.74 2.14 -40.96
C ALA A 56 26.26 2.56 -40.88
N GLU A 57 25.97 3.85 -40.70
CA GLU A 57 24.60 4.37 -40.59
C GLU A 57 23.75 4.09 -41.84
N THR A 58 24.38 4.14 -43.03
CA THR A 58 23.69 3.94 -44.31
C THR A 58 23.55 2.47 -44.67
N ASP A 59 24.59 1.66 -44.47
CA ASP A 59 24.54 0.21 -44.72
C ASP A 59 23.56 -0.46 -43.73
N GLU A 60 23.51 0.02 -42.49
CA GLU A 60 22.58 -0.43 -41.46
C GLU A 60 21.11 -0.09 -41.80
N TYR A 61 20.85 1.06 -42.45
CA TYR A 61 19.53 1.39 -42.99
C TYR A 61 19.14 0.48 -44.17
N MET A 62 20.07 0.20 -45.08
CA MET A 62 19.83 -0.60 -46.29
C MET A 62 19.63 -2.09 -45.99
N ALA A 63 20.23 -2.60 -44.92
CA ALA A 63 20.15 -4.01 -44.52
C ALA A 63 18.85 -4.39 -43.76
N GLY A 64 18.16 -3.43 -43.12
CA GLY A 64 17.11 -3.72 -42.13
C GLY A 64 15.66 -3.39 -42.50
N GLY A 65 15.40 -2.76 -43.65
CA GLY A 65 14.09 -2.12 -43.91
C GLY A 65 13.84 -0.92 -42.99
N LYS A 66 12.74 -0.18 -43.22
CA LYS A 66 12.41 1.05 -42.48
C LYS A 66 12.42 0.79 -40.97
N ARG A 67 13.49 1.18 -40.27
CA ARG A 67 13.48 1.25 -38.81
C ARG A 67 12.40 2.26 -38.42
N PRO A 68 11.54 1.95 -37.42
CA PRO A 68 10.70 2.99 -36.84
C PRO A 68 11.64 4.11 -36.37
N ALA A 69 11.39 5.32 -36.83
CA ALA A 69 12.24 6.44 -36.49
C ALA A 69 12.26 6.63 -34.98
N ARG A 70 13.45 6.58 -34.41
CA ARG A 70 13.68 6.82 -32.99
C ARG A 70 13.77 8.32 -32.79
N VAL A 71 12.97 8.82 -31.87
CA VAL A 71 13.09 10.20 -31.37
C VAL A 71 14.17 10.33 -30.28
N TYR A 72 14.88 9.23 -29.98
CA TYR A 72 15.95 9.15 -29.00
C TYR A 72 17.23 8.55 -29.61
N ARG A 73 18.38 8.82 -28.96
CA ARG A 73 19.68 8.25 -29.33
C ARG A 73 19.88 6.92 -28.59
N VAL A 74 20.46 5.92 -29.27
CA VAL A 74 20.87 4.66 -28.62
C VAL A 74 22.40 4.57 -28.61
N VAL A 75 23.01 4.38 -27.45
CA VAL A 75 24.46 4.23 -27.28
C VAL A 75 24.71 3.01 -26.39
N ASN A 76 25.51 2.03 -26.83
CA ASN A 76 25.79 0.79 -26.09
C ASN A 76 24.54 0.01 -25.64
N GLY A 77 23.47 0.10 -26.43
CA GLY A 77 22.15 -0.46 -26.12
C GLY A 77 21.38 0.31 -25.05
N ILE A 78 21.75 1.56 -24.74
CA ILE A 78 21.03 2.45 -23.82
C ILE A 78 20.33 3.52 -24.64
N ALA A 79 19.01 3.66 -24.49
CA ALA A 79 18.28 4.79 -25.06
C ALA A 79 18.44 6.02 -24.14
N VAL A 80 18.91 7.13 -24.69
CA VAL A 80 19.06 8.40 -23.99
C VAL A 80 17.90 9.32 -24.36
N LEU A 81 17.05 9.60 -23.39
CA LEU A 81 15.84 10.40 -23.55
C LEU A 81 16.03 11.73 -22.83
N PRO A 82 16.08 12.86 -23.55
CA PRO A 82 16.19 14.18 -22.93
C PRO A 82 14.86 14.56 -22.25
N VAL A 83 14.96 15.07 -21.02
CA VAL A 83 13.87 15.68 -20.25
C VAL A 83 14.32 17.08 -19.86
N THR A 84 14.12 18.03 -20.77
CA THR A 84 14.71 19.37 -20.67
C THR A 84 13.64 20.45 -20.53
N GLY A 85 13.96 21.51 -19.77
CA GLY A 85 13.13 22.70 -19.66
C GLY A 85 11.86 22.48 -18.85
N THR A 86 10.87 23.36 -19.03
CA THR A 86 9.63 23.31 -18.23
C THR A 86 8.75 22.13 -18.64
N LEU A 87 8.29 21.36 -17.66
CA LEU A 87 7.44 20.19 -17.91
C LEU A 87 5.96 20.58 -17.95
N VAL A 88 5.24 20.10 -18.96
CA VAL A 88 3.82 20.42 -19.19
C VAL A 88 3.02 19.15 -19.44
N HIS A 89 1.70 19.20 -19.19
CA HIS A 89 0.84 18.04 -19.37
C HIS A 89 0.89 17.49 -20.80
N ARG A 90 0.70 18.39 -21.78
CA ARG A 90 0.82 18.08 -23.21
C ARG A 90 1.52 19.22 -23.90
N LEU A 91 2.51 18.91 -24.73
CA LEU A 91 3.27 19.94 -25.42
C LEU A 91 2.44 20.64 -26.51
N GLY A 92 1.53 19.90 -27.17
CA GLY A 92 0.72 20.43 -28.28
C GLY A 92 1.56 20.91 -29.47
N GLY A 93 0.92 21.11 -30.63
CA GLY A 93 1.60 21.45 -31.88
C GLY A 93 2.10 22.91 -32.00
N MET A 94 2.03 23.73 -30.95
CA MET A 94 2.43 25.14 -31.02
C MET A 94 3.77 25.37 -30.32
N ARG A 95 4.69 25.97 -31.10
CA ARG A 95 6.08 26.33 -30.77
C ARG A 95 6.37 26.42 -29.27
N PRO A 96 7.12 25.47 -28.69
CA PRO A 96 7.45 25.51 -27.28
C PRO A 96 8.31 26.73 -26.96
N PHE A 97 7.79 27.62 -26.11
CA PHE A 97 8.58 28.65 -25.45
C PHE A 97 9.45 28.02 -24.35
N SER A 98 10.64 28.56 -24.07
CA SER A 98 11.52 28.11 -22.98
C SER A 98 11.89 26.61 -22.96
N GLY A 99 11.95 25.96 -24.12
CA GLY A 99 12.41 24.56 -24.22
C GLY A 99 11.51 23.54 -23.51
N MET A 100 10.19 23.79 -23.43
CA MET A 100 9.23 22.90 -22.77
C MET A 100 9.27 21.44 -23.25
N THR A 101 9.03 20.51 -22.34
CA THR A 101 8.85 19.08 -22.62
C THR A 101 7.49 18.60 -22.11
N GLY A 102 6.72 17.92 -22.96
CA GLY A 102 5.42 17.35 -22.59
C GLY A 102 5.54 15.96 -21.96
N TYR A 103 4.77 15.70 -20.90
CA TYR A 103 4.71 14.36 -20.28
C TYR A 103 4.22 13.29 -21.27
N ASP A 104 3.30 13.64 -22.16
CA ASP A 104 2.84 12.79 -23.25
C ASP A 104 3.98 12.36 -24.18
N GLY A 105 4.87 13.30 -24.53
CA GLY A 105 6.07 13.04 -25.31
C GLY A 105 7.05 12.12 -24.57
N ILE A 106 7.32 12.38 -23.29
CA ILE A 106 8.20 11.54 -22.46
C ILE A 106 7.67 10.09 -22.42
N VAL A 107 6.38 9.91 -22.15
CA VAL A 107 5.76 8.58 -22.09
C VAL A 107 5.82 7.87 -23.44
N ALA A 108 5.54 8.56 -24.54
CA ALA A 108 5.62 7.99 -25.89
C ALA A 108 7.05 7.55 -26.24
N CYS A 109 8.04 8.40 -25.99
CA CYS A 109 9.46 8.07 -26.17
C CYS A 109 9.87 6.85 -25.34
N LEU A 110 9.43 6.81 -24.08
CA LEU A 110 9.76 5.73 -23.17
C LEU A 110 9.14 4.40 -23.63
N GLN A 111 7.86 4.40 -24.03
CA GLN A 111 7.19 3.23 -24.58
C GLN A 111 7.87 2.73 -25.86
N GLN A 112 8.27 3.63 -26.74
CA GLN A 112 9.02 3.27 -27.95
C GLN A 112 10.35 2.59 -27.58
N ALA A 113 11.09 3.15 -26.61
CA ALA A 113 12.34 2.55 -26.11
C ALA A 113 12.13 1.17 -25.43
N MET A 114 11.00 0.97 -24.75
CA MET A 114 10.64 -0.33 -24.19
C MET A 114 10.37 -1.38 -25.27
N ALA A 115 9.71 -1.00 -26.37
CA ALA A 115 9.42 -1.91 -27.49
C ALA A 115 10.66 -2.21 -28.36
N ASP A 116 11.70 -1.41 -28.28
CA ASP A 116 12.87 -1.49 -29.15
C ASP A 116 13.86 -2.60 -28.74
N SER A 117 14.04 -3.60 -29.60
CA SER A 117 14.91 -4.76 -29.30
C SER A 117 16.40 -4.43 -29.21
N GLN A 118 16.85 -3.28 -29.74
CA GLN A 118 18.23 -2.82 -29.59
C GLN A 118 18.48 -2.09 -28.26
N VAL A 119 17.42 -1.75 -27.53
CA VAL A 119 17.50 -1.06 -26.24
C VAL A 119 17.43 -2.09 -25.12
N ARG A 120 18.46 -2.09 -24.27
CA ARG A 120 18.60 -2.90 -23.06
C ARG A 120 18.28 -2.12 -21.78
N GLY A 121 18.35 -0.78 -21.83
CA GLY A 121 17.96 0.10 -20.74
C GLY A 121 17.79 1.54 -21.22
N VAL A 122 17.21 2.39 -20.36
CA VAL A 122 16.90 3.79 -20.67
C VAL A 122 17.56 4.71 -19.67
N LEU A 123 18.20 5.77 -20.15
CA LEU A 123 18.70 6.87 -19.35
C LEU A 123 17.84 8.11 -19.64
N LEU A 124 17.10 8.57 -18.64
CA LEU A 124 16.48 9.89 -18.67
C LEU A 124 17.55 10.92 -18.34
N ASP A 125 17.94 11.73 -19.33
CA ASP A 125 18.88 12.84 -19.17
C ASP A 125 18.08 14.09 -18.79
N ILE A 126 18.07 14.41 -17.50
CA ILE A 126 17.17 15.38 -16.89
C ILE A 126 17.92 16.70 -16.67
N ASP A 127 17.37 17.75 -17.26
CA ASP A 127 17.72 19.15 -17.01
C ASP A 127 16.44 20.01 -17.00
N SER A 128 15.72 19.94 -15.88
CA SER A 128 14.41 20.54 -15.73
C SER A 128 14.16 21.07 -14.31
N PRO A 129 13.64 22.31 -14.18
CA PRO A 129 13.15 22.84 -12.91
C PRO A 129 11.80 22.26 -12.48
N GLY A 130 11.20 21.36 -13.28
CA GLY A 130 9.85 20.85 -13.11
C GLY A 130 8.82 21.63 -13.94
N GLY A 131 7.58 21.72 -13.46
CA GLY A 131 6.52 22.40 -14.19
C GLY A 131 5.12 22.05 -13.68
N GLN A 132 4.19 21.78 -14.59
CA GLN A 132 2.79 21.54 -14.26
C GLN A 132 2.61 20.25 -13.46
N ALA A 133 1.78 20.29 -12.41
CA ALA A 133 1.38 19.10 -11.66
C ALA A 133 0.45 18.18 -12.48
N ALA A 134 -0.34 18.75 -13.40
CA ALA A 134 -1.23 17.99 -14.27
C ALA A 134 -0.43 17.03 -15.16
N GLY A 135 -0.74 15.74 -15.09
CA GLY A 135 -0.05 14.67 -15.83
C GLY A 135 1.32 14.25 -15.28
N ALA A 136 1.89 14.99 -14.32
CA ALA A 136 3.21 14.67 -13.76
C ALA A 136 3.20 13.33 -13.02
N PHE A 137 2.18 13.12 -12.19
CA PHE A 137 1.97 11.89 -11.43
C PHE A 137 1.72 10.68 -12.33
N ASP A 138 0.86 10.83 -13.34
CA ASP A 138 0.59 9.75 -14.30
C ASP A 138 1.86 9.36 -15.09
N CYS A 139 2.67 10.35 -15.47
CA CYS A 139 3.96 10.13 -16.12
C CYS A 139 4.93 9.38 -15.20
N ALA A 140 5.06 9.80 -13.94
CA ALA A 140 5.91 9.14 -12.95
C ALA A 140 5.47 7.69 -12.70
N ASP A 141 4.16 7.45 -12.55
CA ASP A 141 3.59 6.11 -12.42
C ASP A 141 3.90 5.23 -13.63
N MET A 142 3.88 5.82 -14.83
CA MET A 142 4.24 5.12 -16.07
C MET A 142 5.73 4.77 -16.12
N ILE A 143 6.62 5.69 -15.74
CA ILE A 143 8.06 5.42 -15.61
C ILE A 143 8.28 4.28 -14.61
N TYR A 144 7.64 4.35 -13.45
CA TYR A 144 7.75 3.35 -12.39
C TYR A 144 7.29 1.96 -12.86
N ARG A 145 6.22 1.90 -13.66
CA ARG A 145 5.72 0.66 -14.25
C ARG A 145 6.66 0.11 -15.32
N LEU A 146 7.12 0.95 -16.24
CA LEU A 146 7.94 0.53 -17.39
C LEU A 146 9.36 0.13 -16.98
N ARG A 147 9.90 0.67 -15.87
CA ARG A 147 11.22 0.27 -15.35
C ARG A 147 11.33 -1.21 -15.00
N GLN A 148 10.20 -1.90 -14.84
CA GLN A 148 10.14 -3.34 -14.59
C GLN A 148 10.44 -4.17 -15.85
N GLN A 149 10.29 -3.60 -17.05
CA GLN A 149 10.58 -4.28 -18.32
C GLN A 149 12.05 -4.15 -18.70
N LYS A 150 12.57 -2.92 -18.66
CA LYS A 150 13.98 -2.60 -18.86
C LYS A 150 14.40 -1.55 -17.83
N PRO A 151 15.61 -1.60 -17.26
CA PRO A 151 16.06 -0.60 -16.29
C PRO A 151 15.94 0.82 -16.85
N VAL A 152 15.32 1.71 -16.08
CA VAL A 152 15.21 3.15 -16.39
C VAL A 152 15.98 3.90 -15.32
N TRP A 153 17.06 4.57 -15.70
CA TRP A 153 17.89 5.38 -14.83
C TRP A 153 17.61 6.86 -15.10
N ALA A 154 17.78 7.70 -14.08
CA ALA A 154 17.80 9.15 -14.24
C ALA A 154 19.24 9.65 -14.07
N LEU A 155 19.66 10.55 -14.95
CA LEU A 155 20.83 11.41 -14.76
C LEU A 155 20.32 12.83 -14.55
N CYS A 156 20.56 13.40 -13.38
CA CYS A 156 20.42 14.83 -13.18
C CYS A 156 21.72 15.50 -13.64
N ASN A 157 21.71 16.04 -14.86
CA ASN A 157 22.90 16.67 -15.43
C ASN A 157 23.16 18.03 -14.77
N ASP A 158 22.11 18.87 -14.72
CA ASP A 158 22.12 20.14 -13.99
C ASP A 158 20.94 20.19 -12.99
N THR A 159 19.70 20.25 -13.45
CA THR A 159 18.54 20.36 -12.54
C THR A 159 17.55 19.20 -12.68
N ALA A 160 17.09 18.63 -11.57
CA ALA A 160 15.96 17.71 -11.49
C ALA A 160 15.12 18.06 -10.26
N CYS A 161 14.44 19.21 -10.33
CA CYS A 161 13.66 19.77 -9.23
C CYS A 161 12.15 19.65 -9.47
N SER A 162 11.36 19.66 -8.40
CA SER A 162 9.90 19.64 -8.44
C SER A 162 9.38 18.48 -9.30
N ALA A 163 8.49 18.70 -10.25
CA ALA A 163 7.96 17.63 -11.10
C ALA A 163 9.05 16.79 -11.79
N ALA A 164 10.24 17.33 -12.07
CA ALA A 164 11.35 16.54 -12.60
C ALA A 164 11.93 15.57 -11.56
N MET A 165 12.00 15.98 -10.28
CA MET A 165 12.35 15.09 -9.17
C MET A 165 11.31 13.97 -9.00
N LEU A 166 10.02 14.26 -9.24
CA LEU A 166 8.98 13.23 -9.25
C LEU A 166 9.29 12.15 -10.30
N LEU A 167 9.61 12.54 -11.53
CA LEU A 167 10.00 11.60 -12.59
C LEU A 167 11.30 10.86 -12.25
N ALA A 168 12.32 11.57 -11.76
CA ALA A 168 13.59 10.97 -11.37
C ALA A 168 13.43 9.95 -10.24
N SER A 169 12.60 10.24 -9.24
CA SER A 169 12.31 9.34 -8.12
C SER A 169 11.74 8.00 -8.61
N ALA A 170 10.89 8.02 -9.65
CA ALA A 170 10.31 6.84 -10.26
C ALA A 170 11.32 5.94 -11.00
N CYS A 171 12.52 6.41 -11.33
CA CYS A 171 13.57 5.61 -11.94
C CYS A 171 14.18 4.59 -10.97
N SER A 172 14.77 3.51 -11.50
CA SER A 172 15.40 2.45 -10.69
C SER A 172 16.77 2.84 -10.12
N ARG A 173 17.41 3.86 -10.69
CA ARG A 173 18.67 4.45 -10.20
C ARG A 173 18.72 5.93 -10.60
N ARG A 174 19.26 6.78 -9.71
CA ARG A 174 19.33 8.24 -9.82
C ARG A 174 20.78 8.68 -9.65
N LEU A 175 21.34 9.14 -10.75
CA LEU A 175 22.70 9.64 -10.85
C LEU A 175 22.66 11.17 -10.79
N VAL A 176 23.60 11.75 -10.06
CA VAL A 176 23.73 13.20 -9.88
C VAL A 176 25.15 13.65 -10.21
N THR A 177 25.29 14.83 -10.80
CA THR A 177 26.60 15.49 -10.93
C THR A 177 26.91 16.31 -9.68
N GLN A 178 28.18 16.71 -9.53
CA GLN A 178 28.68 17.42 -8.35
C GLN A 178 27.88 18.67 -7.98
N THR A 179 27.44 19.44 -8.98
CA THR A 179 26.70 20.70 -8.82
C THR A 179 25.23 20.57 -9.18
N SER A 180 24.76 19.35 -9.44
CA SER A 180 23.37 19.16 -9.83
C SER A 180 22.41 19.49 -8.69
N ARG A 181 21.24 20.02 -9.03
CA ARG A 181 20.22 20.47 -8.09
C ARG A 181 19.02 19.54 -8.16
N ILE A 182 18.72 18.88 -7.05
CA ILE A 182 17.57 17.97 -6.93
C ILE A 182 16.66 18.35 -5.75
N GLY A 183 15.51 17.71 -5.65
CA GLY A 183 14.54 18.00 -4.59
C GLY A 183 13.48 18.97 -5.06
N SER A 184 13.23 20.04 -4.29
CA SER A 184 12.06 20.92 -4.50
C SER A 184 10.75 20.14 -4.52
N ILE A 185 10.63 19.16 -3.62
CA ILE A 185 9.47 18.27 -3.53
C ILE A 185 8.33 19.03 -2.84
N GLY A 186 7.55 19.71 -3.67
CA GLY A 186 6.46 20.56 -3.24
C GLY A 186 5.64 21.06 -4.42
N VAL A 187 4.54 21.72 -4.09
CA VAL A 187 3.61 22.34 -5.03
C VAL A 187 3.33 23.75 -4.56
N MET A 188 3.10 24.66 -5.49
CA MET A 188 2.76 26.04 -5.18
C MET A 188 1.67 26.53 -6.13
N MET A 189 0.90 27.50 -5.64
CA MET A 189 -0.01 28.31 -6.43
C MET A 189 0.32 29.78 -6.16
N SER A 190 0.40 30.58 -7.23
CA SER A 190 0.61 32.02 -7.12
C SER A 190 -0.70 32.74 -7.41
N HIS A 191 -1.06 33.67 -6.53
CA HIS A 191 -2.16 34.62 -6.73
C HIS A 191 -1.58 36.03 -6.75
N VAL A 192 -2.05 36.86 -7.67
CA VAL A 192 -1.65 38.25 -7.80
C VAL A 192 -2.91 39.11 -7.74
N SER A 193 -2.90 40.11 -6.86
CA SER A 193 -3.97 41.10 -6.79
C SER A 193 -3.51 42.43 -7.38
N TYR A 194 -4.22 42.91 -8.39
CA TYR A 194 -4.06 44.24 -8.99
C TYR A 194 -5.00 45.28 -8.38
N ALA A 195 -5.74 44.95 -7.32
CA ALA A 195 -6.73 45.84 -6.71
C ALA A 195 -6.18 47.24 -6.40
N GLY A 196 -4.99 47.31 -5.78
CA GLY A 196 -4.33 48.58 -5.49
C GLY A 196 -3.92 49.37 -6.74
N HIS A 197 -3.50 48.68 -7.81
CA HIS A 197 -3.15 49.31 -9.07
C HIS A 197 -4.38 49.87 -9.80
N LEU A 198 -5.48 49.10 -9.82
CA LEU A 198 -6.73 49.51 -10.44
C LEU A 198 -7.37 50.69 -9.72
N ALA A 199 -7.33 50.70 -8.39
CA ALA A 199 -7.79 51.82 -7.59
C ALA A 199 -7.01 53.12 -7.91
N GLN A 200 -5.69 53.03 -8.07
CA GLN A 200 -4.87 54.17 -8.49
C GLN A 200 -5.16 54.64 -9.92
N ALA A 201 -5.50 53.70 -10.81
CA ALA A 201 -5.92 53.99 -12.19
C ALA A 201 -7.36 54.52 -12.29
N GLY A 202 -8.13 54.54 -11.20
CA GLY A 202 -9.54 54.93 -11.19
C GLY A 202 -10.45 53.94 -11.93
N VAL A 203 -10.04 52.68 -12.01
CA VAL A 203 -10.80 51.61 -12.68
C VAL A 203 -11.54 50.78 -11.62
N ASP A 204 -12.86 50.72 -11.72
CA ASP A 204 -13.71 49.85 -10.90
C ASP A 204 -14.21 48.66 -11.72
N ILE A 205 -14.03 47.45 -11.20
CA ILE A 205 -14.42 46.20 -11.85
C ILE A 205 -15.43 45.49 -10.96
N THR A 206 -16.70 45.48 -11.38
CA THR A 206 -17.76 44.68 -10.74
C THR A 206 -17.90 43.34 -11.45
N LEU A 207 -17.67 42.24 -10.74
CA LEU A 207 -17.86 40.88 -11.27
C LEU A 207 -19.32 40.43 -11.07
N ILE A 208 -19.98 39.98 -12.15
CA ILE A 208 -21.33 39.41 -12.13
C ILE A 208 -21.23 37.93 -12.48
N TYR A 209 -21.61 37.04 -11.55
CA TYR A 209 -21.36 35.61 -11.69
C TYR A 209 -22.40 34.76 -10.95
N SER A 210 -22.58 33.53 -11.42
CA SER A 210 -23.41 32.52 -10.77
C SER A 210 -22.57 31.64 -9.84
N GLY A 211 -22.91 31.60 -8.55
CA GLY A 211 -22.25 30.76 -7.52
C GLY A 211 -21.05 31.44 -6.85
N ALA A 212 -20.96 31.33 -5.52
CA ALA A 212 -20.00 32.08 -4.70
C ALA A 212 -18.53 31.88 -5.10
N HIS A 213 -18.15 30.66 -5.48
CA HIS A 213 -16.76 30.29 -5.80
C HIS A 213 -16.34 30.54 -7.26
N LYS A 214 -17.23 31.08 -8.10
CA LYS A 214 -16.97 31.18 -9.57
C LYS A 214 -15.85 32.17 -9.91
N VAL A 215 -15.54 33.08 -8.99
CA VAL A 215 -14.50 34.10 -9.15
C VAL A 215 -13.39 33.97 -8.11
N ASP A 216 -13.31 32.84 -7.41
CA ASP A 216 -12.24 32.58 -6.46
C ASP A 216 -10.88 32.68 -7.17
N GLY A 217 -9.96 33.45 -6.57
CA GLY A 217 -8.63 33.69 -7.15
C GLY A 217 -8.60 34.72 -8.28
N ASN A 218 -9.68 35.47 -8.52
CA ASN A 218 -9.62 36.60 -9.44
C ASN A 218 -8.57 37.63 -8.98
N GLN A 219 -8.04 38.37 -9.95
CA GLN A 219 -6.92 39.29 -9.74
C GLN A 219 -7.34 40.73 -9.42
N PHE A 220 -8.65 41.02 -9.36
CA PHE A 220 -9.17 42.38 -9.29
C PHE A 220 -9.44 42.83 -7.86
N GLU A 221 -9.57 41.88 -6.93
CA GLU A 221 -9.73 42.13 -5.50
C GLU A 221 -8.66 41.38 -4.68
N ALA A 222 -8.61 41.64 -3.38
CA ALA A 222 -7.75 40.88 -2.47
C ALA A 222 -8.31 39.47 -2.26
N LEU A 223 -7.43 38.46 -2.15
CA LEU A 223 -7.86 37.08 -1.96
C LEU A 223 -8.59 36.93 -0.60
N PRO A 224 -9.88 36.54 -0.57
CA PRO A 224 -10.59 36.35 0.69
C PRO A 224 -9.93 35.28 1.56
N ALA A 225 -9.97 35.44 2.89
CA ALA A 225 -9.28 34.54 3.82
C ALA A 225 -9.79 33.09 3.72
N GLU A 226 -11.10 32.90 3.56
CA GLU A 226 -11.73 31.59 3.40
C GLU A 226 -11.29 30.89 2.09
N VAL A 227 -11.26 31.64 0.98
CA VAL A 227 -10.80 31.14 -0.32
C VAL A 227 -9.32 30.79 -0.27
N ARG A 228 -8.49 31.63 0.37
CA ARG A 228 -7.09 31.32 0.61
C ARG A 228 -6.91 30.03 1.42
N GLN A 229 -7.73 29.81 2.44
CA GLN A 229 -7.68 28.60 3.25
C GLN A 229 -8.07 27.35 2.45
N ASP A 230 -9.12 27.40 1.63
CA ASP A 230 -9.50 26.30 0.73
C ASP A 230 -8.36 25.97 -0.25
N MET A 231 -7.80 26.99 -0.90
CA MET A 231 -6.66 26.81 -1.80
C MET A 231 -5.44 26.22 -1.08
N GLN A 232 -5.17 26.65 0.16
CA GLN A 232 -4.08 26.11 0.97
C GLN A 232 -4.29 24.62 1.26
N GLN A 233 -5.50 24.20 1.67
CA GLN A 233 -5.81 22.79 1.92
C GLN A 233 -5.57 21.92 0.68
N ARG A 234 -5.92 22.43 -0.51
CA ARG A 234 -5.68 21.73 -1.78
C ARG A 234 -4.19 21.60 -2.09
N ILE A 235 -3.40 22.65 -1.83
CA ILE A 235 -1.94 22.64 -1.98
C ILE A 235 -1.30 21.66 -0.99
N ASP A 236 -1.73 21.64 0.26
CA ASP A 236 -1.21 20.74 1.30
C ASP A 236 -1.51 19.27 0.95
N ALA A 237 -2.72 18.97 0.47
CA ALA A 237 -3.09 17.65 -0.01
C ALA A 237 -2.24 17.21 -1.20
N ALA A 238 -1.99 18.11 -2.17
CA ALA A 238 -1.13 17.82 -3.31
C ALA A 238 0.35 17.65 -2.91
N ARG A 239 0.86 18.41 -1.92
CA ARG A 239 2.20 18.22 -1.37
C ARG A 239 2.34 16.86 -0.70
N ARG A 240 1.33 16.43 0.06
CA ARG A 240 1.29 15.11 0.67
C ARG A 240 1.31 13.99 -0.36
N MET A 241 0.47 14.09 -1.41
CA MET A 241 0.47 13.13 -2.52
C MET A 241 1.84 13.04 -3.19
N PHE A 242 2.51 14.18 -3.39
CA PHE A 242 3.87 14.21 -3.94
C PHE A 242 4.86 13.49 -3.02
N ALA A 243 4.86 13.80 -1.72
CA ALA A 243 5.72 13.13 -0.76
C ALA A 243 5.48 11.61 -0.71
N GLU A 244 4.22 11.17 -0.72
CA GLU A 244 3.84 9.75 -0.73
C GLU A 244 4.37 9.03 -1.98
N LYS A 245 4.31 9.66 -3.16
CA LYS A 245 4.85 9.08 -4.39
C LYS A 245 6.37 8.99 -4.38
N VAL A 246 7.06 10.04 -3.97
CA VAL A 246 8.53 10.00 -3.86
C VAL A 246 8.96 8.94 -2.86
N ALA A 247 8.34 8.92 -1.67
CA ALA A 247 8.59 7.91 -0.64
C ALA A 247 8.40 6.47 -1.18
N MET A 248 7.30 6.22 -1.89
CA MET A 248 7.05 4.93 -2.55
C MET A 248 8.15 4.55 -3.54
N TYR A 249 8.73 5.51 -4.25
CA TYR A 249 9.69 5.25 -5.32
C TYR A 249 11.14 5.12 -4.85
N THR A 250 11.51 5.89 -3.81
CA THR A 250 12.87 5.91 -3.25
C THR A 250 13.04 4.98 -2.05
N GLY A 251 11.95 4.58 -1.39
CA GLY A 251 11.98 3.81 -0.14
C GLY A 251 12.15 4.68 1.11
N LEU A 252 12.15 6.01 0.98
CA LEU A 252 12.11 6.92 2.12
C LEU A 252 10.75 6.86 2.84
N SER A 253 10.70 7.29 4.10
CA SER A 253 9.43 7.56 4.76
C SER A 253 8.81 8.85 4.23
N VAL A 254 7.47 8.94 4.28
CA VAL A 254 6.75 10.17 3.91
C VAL A 254 7.25 11.36 4.75
N ASP A 255 7.48 11.14 6.05
CA ASP A 255 7.97 12.18 6.97
C ASP A 255 9.36 12.69 6.58
N ALA A 256 10.27 11.81 6.16
CA ALA A 256 11.59 12.20 5.69
C ALA A 256 11.49 13.09 4.43
N VAL A 257 10.60 12.74 3.51
CA VAL A 257 10.36 13.54 2.30
C VAL A 257 9.71 14.89 2.63
N THR A 258 8.65 14.90 3.45
CA THR A 258 7.97 16.15 3.83
C THR A 258 8.86 17.06 4.65
N GLY A 259 9.71 16.49 5.51
CA GLY A 259 10.65 17.22 6.36
C GLY A 259 11.75 17.95 5.59
N THR A 260 11.92 17.70 4.29
CA THR A 260 12.79 18.52 3.43
C THR A 260 12.27 19.94 3.25
N GLU A 261 11.01 20.24 3.60
CA GLU A 261 10.40 21.56 3.39
C GLU A 261 10.55 22.10 1.96
N ALA A 262 10.48 21.21 0.97
CA ALA A 262 10.69 21.50 -0.45
C ALA A 262 12.05 22.18 -0.75
N ALA A 263 13.05 21.95 0.10
CA ALA A 263 14.41 22.41 -0.13
C ALA A 263 15.02 21.77 -1.39
N VAL A 264 16.01 22.47 -1.94
CA VAL A 264 16.86 21.98 -3.03
C VAL A 264 18.17 21.48 -2.42
N PHE A 265 18.64 20.34 -2.91
CA PHE A 265 19.87 19.71 -2.50
C PHE A 265 20.84 19.68 -3.67
N GLU A 266 22.12 19.91 -3.39
CA GLU A 266 23.18 19.93 -4.40
C GLU A 266 24.03 18.65 -4.31
N GLY A 267 24.20 17.97 -5.45
CA GLY A 267 25.07 16.81 -5.63
C GLY A 267 25.02 15.81 -4.47
N GLN A 268 26.10 15.76 -3.69
CA GLN A 268 26.28 14.82 -2.58
C GLN A 268 25.21 14.96 -1.49
N SER A 269 24.76 16.17 -1.17
CA SER A 269 23.71 16.39 -0.15
C SER A 269 22.37 15.76 -0.56
N GLY A 270 22.12 15.63 -1.87
CA GLY A 270 20.97 14.92 -2.41
C GLY A 270 21.02 13.41 -2.15
N ILE A 271 22.21 12.82 -2.15
CA ILE A 271 22.43 11.41 -1.80
C ILE A 271 22.26 11.20 -0.30
N GLU A 272 22.82 12.10 0.51
CA GLU A 272 22.66 12.07 1.97
C GLU A 272 21.19 12.18 2.40
N ALA A 273 20.39 12.97 1.67
CA ALA A 273 18.95 13.05 1.84
C ALA A 273 18.17 11.82 1.30
N GLY A 274 18.85 10.87 0.64
CA GLY A 274 18.26 9.68 0.03
C GLY A 274 17.45 9.94 -1.25
N LEU A 275 17.62 11.12 -1.87
CA LEU A 275 16.95 11.51 -3.11
C LEU A 275 17.73 11.09 -4.36
N ALA A 276 19.02 10.78 -4.23
CA ALA A 276 19.87 10.25 -5.29
C ALA A 276 20.72 9.08 -4.80
N ASP A 277 21.29 8.30 -5.72
CA ASP A 277 22.00 7.06 -5.41
C ASP A 277 23.52 7.17 -5.57
N GLU A 278 23.99 7.94 -6.56
CA GLU A 278 25.41 7.97 -6.91
C GLU A 278 25.82 9.29 -7.55
N LEU A 279 27.00 9.77 -7.15
CA LEU A 279 27.63 10.97 -7.70
C LEU A 279 28.60 10.56 -8.82
N ILE A 280 28.40 11.12 -10.01
CA ILE A 280 29.20 10.80 -11.20
C ILE A 280 29.53 12.04 -12.03
N ASN A 281 30.48 11.90 -12.96
CA ASN A 281 30.59 12.83 -14.07
C ASN A 281 29.53 12.49 -15.13
N ALA A 282 28.81 13.48 -15.66
CA ALA A 282 27.78 13.26 -16.69
C ALA A 282 28.30 12.48 -17.91
N SER A 283 29.55 12.71 -18.29
CA SER A 283 30.20 12.02 -19.43
C SER A 283 30.31 10.51 -19.22
N ASP A 284 30.34 10.07 -17.96
CA ASP A 284 30.51 8.66 -17.60
C ASP A 284 29.18 7.92 -17.44
N ALA A 285 28.03 8.62 -17.41
CA ALA A 285 26.73 8.05 -17.07
C ALA A 285 26.35 6.84 -17.94
N ILE A 286 26.57 6.95 -19.26
CA ILE A 286 26.29 5.85 -20.21
C ILE A 286 27.22 4.67 -19.95
N SER A 287 28.50 4.92 -19.69
CA SER A 287 29.49 3.87 -19.41
C SER A 287 29.20 3.15 -18.08
N VAL A 288 28.82 3.90 -17.05
CA VAL A 288 28.41 3.37 -15.74
C VAL A 288 27.17 2.49 -15.90
N MET A 289 26.14 2.98 -16.61
CA MET A 289 24.94 2.19 -16.87
C MET A 289 25.23 0.96 -17.72
N ALA A 290 26.03 1.08 -18.78
CA ALA A 290 26.36 -0.04 -19.66
C ALA A 290 27.11 -1.14 -18.89
N THR A 291 28.03 -0.74 -18.01
CA THR A 291 28.74 -1.65 -17.13
C THR A 291 27.79 -2.39 -16.20
N ALA A 292 26.87 -1.67 -15.55
CA ALA A 292 25.86 -2.25 -14.65
C ALA A 292 24.90 -3.22 -15.37
N LEU A 293 24.53 -2.93 -16.62
CA LEU A 293 23.71 -3.83 -17.45
C LEU A 293 24.47 -5.09 -17.88
N ASN A 294 25.77 -4.98 -18.15
CA ASN A 294 26.59 -6.12 -18.56
C ASN A 294 26.99 -7.02 -17.38
N SER A 295 27.11 -6.47 -16.16
CA SER A 295 27.47 -7.21 -14.96
C SER A 295 26.33 -8.04 -14.35
N ASN A 296 25.15 -8.07 -14.99
CA ASN A 296 24.01 -8.88 -14.56
C ASN A 296 23.53 -8.57 -13.13
N VAL A 297 23.45 -7.28 -12.77
CA VAL A 297 22.50 -6.87 -11.73
C VAL A 297 21.14 -6.74 -12.41
N ARG A 298 20.34 -7.83 -12.34
CA ARG A 298 18.89 -7.74 -12.54
C ARG A 298 18.41 -6.52 -11.76
N GLY A 299 17.74 -5.60 -12.45
CA GLY A 299 17.19 -4.39 -11.86
C GLY A 299 16.50 -4.71 -10.53
N GLY A 300 16.86 -3.94 -9.51
CA GLY A 300 16.35 -3.97 -8.14
C GLY A 300 15.41 -5.13 -7.82
N THR A 301 15.98 -6.27 -7.44
CA THR A 301 15.44 -6.91 -6.24
C THR A 301 15.48 -5.82 -5.18
N MET A 302 14.30 -5.41 -4.69
CA MET A 302 14.23 -5.04 -3.28
C MET A 302 15.06 -6.08 -2.51
N PRO A 303 15.79 -5.73 -1.45
CA PRO A 303 16.19 -6.74 -0.50
C PRO A 303 14.87 -7.35 0.02
N GLN A 304 14.39 -8.38 -0.66
CA GLN A 304 13.40 -9.26 -0.12
C GLN A 304 14.22 -9.98 0.92
N LEU A 305 14.13 -9.46 2.15
CA LEU A 305 14.57 -10.18 3.34
C LEU A 305 14.13 -11.62 3.10
N THR A 306 15.09 -12.54 3.06
CA THR A 306 14.76 -13.95 3.00
C THR A 306 13.70 -14.23 4.06
N ALA A 307 12.80 -15.20 3.87
CA ALA A 307 11.77 -15.50 4.88
C ALA A 307 12.38 -15.66 6.30
N THR A 308 13.64 -16.10 6.35
CA THR A 308 14.49 -16.17 7.54
C THR A 308 14.91 -14.80 8.09
N GLU A 309 15.34 -13.85 7.26
CA GLU A 309 15.70 -12.48 7.67
C GLU A 309 14.46 -11.66 8.06
N ALA A 310 13.33 -11.84 7.37
CA ALA A 310 12.05 -11.21 7.71
C ALA A 310 11.53 -11.71 9.06
N ALA A 311 11.62 -13.02 9.30
CA ALA A 311 11.30 -13.60 10.60
C ALA A 311 12.28 -13.14 11.70
N ALA A 312 13.58 -13.03 11.40
CA ALA A 312 14.57 -12.53 12.35
C ALA A 312 14.30 -11.06 12.72
N GLN A 313 13.99 -10.22 11.74
CA GLN A 313 13.67 -8.81 11.96
C GLN A 313 12.35 -8.63 12.73
N GLU A 314 11.34 -9.44 12.43
CA GLU A 314 10.07 -9.43 13.16
C GLU A 314 10.24 -9.91 14.61
N ASN A 315 11.02 -10.97 14.82
CA ASN A 315 11.37 -11.43 16.17
C ASN A 315 12.15 -10.36 16.94
N GLN A 316 13.08 -9.66 16.28
CA GLN A 316 13.85 -8.58 16.88
C GLN A 316 12.96 -7.38 17.24
N ARG A 317 11.97 -7.05 16.40
CA ARG A 317 10.96 -6.01 16.68
C ARG A 317 10.10 -6.39 17.89
N VAL A 318 9.55 -7.61 17.89
CA VAL A 318 8.74 -8.14 19.00
C VAL A 318 9.53 -8.13 20.31
N MET A 319 10.78 -8.59 20.30
CA MET A 319 11.64 -8.56 21.47
C MET A 319 12.01 -7.13 21.89
N GLY A 320 12.22 -6.21 20.95
CA GLY A 320 12.46 -4.79 21.23
C GLY A 320 11.29 -4.14 21.97
N ILE A 321 10.05 -4.48 21.61
CA ILE A 321 8.84 -3.99 22.30
C ILE A 321 8.68 -4.62 23.69
N LEU A 322 8.89 -5.93 23.81
CA LEU A 322 8.71 -6.65 25.08
C LEU A 322 9.79 -6.31 26.12
N THR A 323 11.00 -5.97 25.69
CA THR A 323 12.15 -5.73 26.57
C THR A 323 12.46 -4.25 26.83
N CYS A 324 11.70 -3.32 26.26
CA CYS A 324 11.92 -1.89 26.48
C CYS A 324 11.67 -1.51 27.96
N GLN A 325 12.30 -0.42 28.42
CA GLN A 325 12.18 -0.01 29.82
C GLN A 325 10.74 0.34 30.20
N GLU A 326 9.99 0.88 29.24
CA GLU A 326 8.61 1.33 29.38
C GLU A 326 7.62 0.16 29.47
N ALA A 327 8.00 -1.04 29.01
CA ALA A 327 7.21 -2.26 29.16
C ALA A 327 7.17 -2.80 30.60
N LYS A 328 8.11 -2.38 31.47
CA LYS A 328 8.12 -2.79 32.89
C LYS A 328 6.89 -2.22 33.61
N GLY A 329 6.07 -3.10 34.18
CA GLY A 329 4.78 -2.77 34.80
C GLY A 329 3.62 -2.54 33.82
N ARG A 330 3.81 -2.88 32.53
CA ARG A 330 2.83 -2.77 31.44
C ARG A 330 2.92 -3.97 30.49
N GLU A 331 3.27 -5.13 31.02
CA GLU A 331 3.66 -6.33 30.27
C GLU A 331 2.52 -6.83 29.37
N GLN A 332 1.27 -6.74 29.84
CA GLN A 332 0.09 -7.11 29.05
C GLN A 332 -0.10 -6.20 27.83
N LEU A 333 0.06 -4.88 28.03
CA LEU A 333 -0.04 -3.91 26.94
C LEU A 333 1.13 -4.05 25.96
N ALA A 334 2.35 -4.29 26.45
CA ALA A 334 3.52 -4.55 25.60
C ALA A 334 3.33 -5.82 24.74
N THR A 335 2.73 -6.87 25.30
CA THR A 335 2.41 -8.10 24.56
C THR A 335 1.37 -7.85 23.46
N MET A 336 0.33 -7.07 23.76
CA MET A 336 -0.69 -6.67 22.78
C MET A 336 -0.07 -5.85 21.63
N LEU A 337 0.77 -4.88 21.94
CA LEU A 337 1.46 -4.03 20.95
C LEU A 337 2.46 -4.83 20.11
N ALA A 338 3.15 -5.81 20.71
CA ALA A 338 4.06 -6.69 19.99
C ALA A 338 3.33 -7.60 18.98
N GLY A 339 2.11 -8.05 19.33
CA GLY A 339 1.25 -8.86 18.45
C GLY A 339 0.60 -8.10 17.29
N GLN A 340 0.67 -6.76 17.29
CA GLN A 340 0.18 -5.95 16.17
C GLN A 340 1.24 -5.89 15.05
N GLN A 341 0.90 -6.47 13.89
CA GLN A 341 1.75 -6.43 12.70
C GLN A 341 1.96 -4.98 12.25
N GLY A 342 3.21 -4.60 11.97
CA GLY A 342 3.57 -3.25 11.51
C GLY A 342 3.76 -2.20 12.61
N MET A 343 3.59 -2.55 13.89
CA MET A 343 3.86 -1.64 15.03
C MET A 343 5.36 -1.41 15.21
N SER A 344 5.85 -0.17 15.09
CA SER A 344 7.30 0.09 15.34
C SER A 344 7.65 0.00 16.82
N VAL A 345 8.93 -0.26 17.13
CA VAL A 345 9.42 -0.26 18.52
C VAL A 345 9.25 1.13 19.14
N GLU A 346 9.49 2.21 18.39
CA GLU A 346 9.29 3.58 18.90
C GLU A 346 7.82 3.90 19.16
N GLN A 347 6.91 3.47 18.27
CA GLN A 347 5.47 3.67 18.44
C GLN A 347 4.95 2.94 19.67
N ALA A 348 5.33 1.67 19.84
CA ALA A 348 4.97 0.91 21.03
C ALA A 348 5.54 1.54 22.30
N ARG A 349 6.78 2.06 22.24
CA ARG A 349 7.42 2.77 23.36
C ARG A 349 6.66 4.04 23.73
N ALA A 350 6.22 4.83 22.75
CA ALA A 350 5.43 6.03 22.99
C ALA A 350 4.07 5.71 23.63
N ILE A 351 3.40 4.65 23.17
CA ILE A 351 2.13 4.19 23.73
C ILE A 351 2.31 3.68 25.17
N LEU A 352 3.38 2.90 25.43
CA LEU A 352 3.71 2.41 26.76
C LEU A 352 4.09 3.54 27.73
N ALA A 353 4.81 4.56 27.26
CA ALA A 353 5.17 5.73 28.04
C ALA A 353 3.95 6.60 28.41
N ALA A 354 2.95 6.68 27.52
CA ALA A 354 1.71 7.43 27.74
C ALA A 354 0.71 6.68 28.64
N ALA A 355 0.85 5.36 28.80
CA ALA A 355 -0.03 4.56 29.65
C ALA A 355 0.35 4.65 31.13
N ALA A 356 -0.63 4.74 32.03
CA ALA A 356 -0.38 4.65 33.47
C ALA A 356 0.18 3.25 33.85
N PRO A 357 1.10 3.12 34.82
CA PRO A 357 1.58 1.82 35.28
C PRO A 357 0.41 1.00 35.83
N GLN A 358 0.28 -0.26 35.41
CA GLN A 358 -0.67 -1.16 36.05
C GLN A 358 -0.09 -1.61 37.39
N GLN A 359 -0.91 -1.54 38.45
CA GLN A 359 -0.59 -2.20 39.71
C GLN A 359 -0.48 -3.73 39.48
N PRO A 360 0.38 -4.44 40.24
CA PRO A 360 0.61 -5.86 39.99
C PRO A 360 -0.69 -6.65 40.18
N VAL A 361 -1.20 -7.23 39.10
CA VAL A 361 -2.36 -8.12 39.17
C VAL A 361 -1.84 -9.47 39.67
N ALA A 362 -2.04 -9.72 40.96
CA ALA A 362 -1.98 -11.04 41.55
C ALA A 362 -2.92 -11.97 40.77
N SER A 363 -2.45 -13.18 40.48
CA SER A 363 -3.17 -14.35 39.97
C SER A 363 -4.67 -14.15 39.75
N ALA A 364 -5.11 -14.08 38.49
CA ALA A 364 -6.53 -14.05 38.14
C ALA A 364 -7.21 -15.36 38.55
N GLN A 365 -7.67 -15.41 39.81
CA GLN A 365 -8.69 -16.34 40.27
C GLN A 365 -10.01 -15.94 39.60
N SER A 366 -10.74 -16.91 39.06
CA SER A 366 -12.02 -16.65 38.41
C SER A 366 -13.02 -16.06 39.42
N GLU A 367 -14.01 -15.28 38.98
CA GLU A 367 -15.06 -14.76 39.88
C GLU A 367 -15.77 -15.89 40.64
N ALA A 368 -15.88 -17.09 40.04
CA ALA A 368 -16.36 -18.30 40.70
C ALA A 368 -15.49 -18.70 41.90
N ASP A 369 -14.16 -18.69 41.75
CA ASP A 369 -13.23 -18.99 42.86
C ASP A 369 -13.33 -17.95 43.98
N ARG A 370 -13.58 -16.68 43.61
CA ARG A 370 -13.72 -15.59 44.58
C ARG A 370 -15.05 -15.64 45.33
N ILE A 371 -16.13 -16.12 44.69
CA ILE A 371 -17.42 -16.40 45.34
C ILE A 371 -17.26 -17.58 46.32
N MET A 372 -16.52 -18.61 45.94
CA MET A 372 -16.25 -19.76 46.81
C MET A 372 -15.32 -19.43 47.99
N ALA A 373 -14.42 -18.47 47.82
CA ALA A 373 -13.47 -18.06 48.85
C ALA A 373 -13.98 -16.96 49.80
N CYS A 374 -15.23 -16.49 49.66
CA CYS A 374 -15.77 -15.47 50.55
C CYS A 374 -16.09 -16.05 51.94
N GLU A 375 -15.93 -15.24 52.99
CA GLU A 375 -16.20 -15.67 54.38
C GLU A 375 -17.66 -16.09 54.56
N GLU A 376 -18.58 -15.47 53.82
CA GLU A 376 -20.01 -15.77 53.85
C GLU A 376 -20.38 -17.12 53.22
N ALA A 377 -19.49 -17.71 52.40
CA ALA A 377 -19.66 -19.04 51.82
C ALA A 377 -19.37 -20.18 52.81
N LYS A 378 -18.69 -19.91 53.93
CA LYS A 378 -18.41 -20.91 54.97
C LYS A 378 -19.72 -21.36 55.65
N GLY A 379 -20.02 -22.66 55.55
CA GLY A 379 -21.28 -23.28 55.97
C GLY A 379 -22.44 -23.14 54.98
N ARG A 380 -22.17 -22.67 53.75
CA ARG A 380 -23.13 -22.45 52.65
C ARG A 380 -22.52 -22.79 51.29
N GLU A 381 -21.61 -23.75 51.26
CA GLU A 381 -20.73 -24.06 50.13
C GLU A 381 -21.53 -24.50 48.89
N GLN A 382 -22.63 -25.24 49.06
CA GLN A 382 -23.51 -25.62 47.96
C GLN A 382 -24.23 -24.43 47.32
N LEU A 383 -24.66 -23.47 48.14
CA LEU A 383 -25.30 -22.24 47.65
C LEU A 383 -24.27 -21.34 46.95
N ALA A 384 -23.06 -21.24 47.51
CA ALA A 384 -21.95 -20.52 46.89
C ALA A 384 -21.55 -21.13 45.53
N ALA A 385 -21.49 -22.46 45.43
CA ALA A 385 -21.19 -23.15 44.17
C ALA A 385 -22.28 -22.95 43.12
N THR A 386 -23.55 -22.91 43.53
CA THR A 386 -24.68 -22.65 42.62
C THR A 386 -24.67 -21.21 42.11
N LEU A 387 -24.38 -20.24 42.98
CA LEU A 387 -24.23 -18.84 42.60
C LEU A 387 -23.01 -18.65 41.68
N ALA A 388 -21.90 -19.33 41.95
CA ALA A 388 -20.71 -19.30 41.11
C ALA A 388 -20.93 -19.88 39.70
N ALA A 389 -21.92 -20.77 39.53
CA ALA A 389 -22.28 -21.34 38.23
C ALA A 389 -23.28 -20.51 37.42
N MET A 390 -23.84 -19.42 37.99
CA MET A 390 -24.78 -18.55 37.29
C MET A 390 -24.05 -17.52 36.41
N PRO A 391 -24.47 -17.34 35.14
CA PRO A 391 -23.91 -16.30 34.27
C PRO A 391 -24.10 -14.90 34.88
N GLU A 392 -23.08 -14.05 34.79
CA GLU A 392 -23.08 -12.66 35.31
C GLU A 392 -23.21 -12.50 36.85
N MET A 393 -23.02 -13.60 37.60
CA MET A 393 -22.92 -13.55 39.06
C MET A 393 -21.52 -13.09 39.49
N THR A 394 -21.47 -12.06 40.32
CA THR A 394 -20.23 -11.49 40.88
C THR A 394 -20.21 -11.65 42.40
N VAL A 395 -19.03 -11.60 43.01
CA VAL A 395 -18.89 -11.69 44.48
C VAL A 395 -19.77 -10.69 45.22
N GLU A 396 -19.90 -9.46 44.70
CA GLU A 396 -20.72 -8.41 45.34
C GLU A 396 -22.22 -8.72 45.31
N LYS A 397 -22.71 -9.40 44.26
CA LYS A 397 -24.11 -9.83 44.17
C LYS A 397 -24.37 -11.09 44.99
N ALA A 398 -23.39 -12.00 45.05
CA ALA A 398 -23.50 -13.26 45.79
C ALA A 398 -23.42 -13.07 47.31
N ARG A 399 -22.60 -12.13 47.79
CA ARG A 399 -22.38 -11.87 49.22
C ARG A 399 -23.67 -11.60 50.03
N PRO A 400 -24.59 -10.69 49.64
CA PRO A 400 -25.82 -10.48 50.40
C PRO A 400 -26.76 -11.70 50.36
N ILE A 401 -26.74 -12.49 49.28
CA ILE A 401 -27.56 -13.71 49.14
C ILE A 401 -27.05 -14.80 50.10
N LEU A 402 -25.72 -14.96 50.19
CA LEU A 402 -25.09 -15.88 51.13
C LEU A 402 -25.29 -15.44 52.58
N ALA A 403 -25.16 -14.14 52.87
CA ALA A 403 -25.36 -13.60 54.22
C ALA A 403 -26.81 -13.73 54.73
N ALA A 404 -27.80 -13.67 53.83
CA ALA A 404 -29.22 -13.78 54.18
C ALA A 404 -29.72 -15.23 54.34
N SER A 405 -28.91 -16.24 53.96
CA SER A 405 -29.31 -17.65 54.05
C SER A 405 -28.96 -18.26 55.41
N PRO A 406 -29.80 -19.12 56.01
CA PRO A 406 -29.43 -19.84 57.24
C PRO A 406 -28.25 -20.80 57.01
N GLN A 407 -27.33 -20.92 57.98
CA GLN A 407 -26.25 -21.92 57.92
C GLN A 407 -26.85 -23.33 58.05
N ALA A 408 -26.41 -24.26 57.21
CA ALA A 408 -26.85 -25.64 57.33
C ALA A 408 -26.14 -26.28 58.54
N ASP A 409 -26.89 -26.55 59.60
CA ASP A 409 -26.57 -27.63 60.54
C ASP A 409 -26.40 -28.94 59.75
N ALA A 410 -25.37 -29.71 60.09
CA ALA A 410 -25.12 -31.04 59.53
C ALA A 410 -26.23 -32.01 59.97
N GLY A 411 -27.34 -32.01 59.23
CA GLY A 411 -28.37 -33.04 59.27
C GLY A 411 -28.13 -34.10 58.17
N PRO A 412 -28.52 -35.37 58.39
CA PRO A 412 -28.34 -36.44 57.42
C PRO A 412 -29.04 -36.08 56.11
N SER A 413 -28.38 -36.33 54.98
CA SER A 413 -28.92 -36.00 53.66
C SER A 413 -30.24 -36.76 53.42
N LEU A 414 -31.09 -36.27 52.52
CA LEU A 414 -32.34 -36.97 52.16
C LEU A 414 -32.09 -38.44 51.80
N ARG A 415 -30.96 -38.71 51.14
CA ARG A 415 -30.47 -40.05 50.85
C ARG A 415 -30.22 -40.86 52.11
N ASP A 416 -29.52 -40.32 53.09
CA ASP A 416 -29.27 -41.00 54.37
C ASP A 416 -30.57 -41.26 55.14
N GLN A 417 -31.54 -40.34 55.05
CA GLN A 417 -32.86 -40.50 55.69
C GLN A 417 -33.71 -41.59 55.01
N ILE A 418 -33.65 -41.71 53.68
CA ILE A 418 -34.35 -42.78 52.93
C ILE A 418 -33.67 -44.13 53.14
N MET A 419 -32.34 -44.16 53.17
CA MET A 419 -31.56 -45.40 53.41
C MET A 419 -31.67 -45.91 54.86
N ALA A 420 -32.01 -45.04 55.81
CA ALA A 420 -32.24 -45.39 57.21
C ALA A 420 -33.66 -45.93 57.50
N LEU A 421 -34.57 -45.95 56.51
CA LEU A 421 -35.89 -46.54 56.66
C LEU A 421 -35.79 -48.06 56.83
N ASP A 422 -36.60 -48.64 57.71
CA ASP A 422 -36.61 -50.10 57.90
C ASP A 422 -37.12 -50.82 56.64
N GLU A 423 -37.98 -50.18 55.87
CA GLU A 423 -38.50 -50.67 54.58
C GLU A 423 -37.44 -50.67 53.46
N ALA A 424 -36.31 -49.97 53.66
CA ALA A 424 -35.18 -50.01 52.73
C ALA A 424 -34.28 -51.24 52.92
N LYS A 425 -34.39 -51.95 54.06
CA LYS A 425 -33.62 -53.17 54.34
C LYS A 425 -34.13 -54.32 53.47
N GLY A 426 -33.30 -54.79 52.56
CA GLY A 426 -33.62 -55.80 51.55
C GLY A 426 -34.07 -55.23 50.19
N ALA A 427 -34.15 -53.91 50.04
CA ALA A 427 -34.45 -53.21 48.78
C ALA A 427 -33.54 -51.98 48.57
N GLU A 428 -32.28 -52.09 48.98
CA GLU A 428 -31.33 -50.98 49.09
C GLU A 428 -31.07 -50.30 47.73
N ALA A 429 -31.01 -51.07 46.65
CA ALA A 429 -30.81 -50.55 45.29
C ALA A 429 -32.00 -49.70 44.79
N GLN A 430 -33.23 -50.05 45.19
CA GLN A 430 -34.41 -49.24 44.88
C GLN A 430 -34.48 -48.00 45.76
N ALA A 431 -34.12 -48.10 47.04
CA ALA A 431 -34.05 -46.96 47.95
C ALA A 431 -33.03 -45.91 47.46
N GLU A 432 -31.89 -46.36 46.93
CA GLU A 432 -30.85 -45.50 46.38
C GLU A 432 -31.30 -44.80 45.08
N GLN A 433 -32.05 -45.48 44.21
CA GLN A 433 -32.64 -44.86 43.02
C GLN A 433 -33.73 -43.83 43.36
N LEU A 434 -34.59 -44.13 44.35
CA LEU A 434 -35.61 -43.18 44.80
C LEU A 434 -35.00 -41.92 45.41
N ALA A 435 -33.90 -42.07 46.17
CA ALA A 435 -33.15 -40.94 46.72
C ALA A 435 -32.53 -40.04 45.65
N ALA A 436 -32.30 -40.55 44.44
CA ALA A 436 -31.77 -39.80 43.30
C ALA A 436 -32.86 -39.17 42.41
N CYS A 437 -34.15 -39.49 42.62
CA CYS A 437 -35.24 -38.93 41.83
C CYS A 437 -35.56 -37.47 42.24
N PRO A 438 -35.58 -36.51 41.31
CA PRO A 438 -35.94 -35.12 41.60
C PRO A 438 -37.37 -35.00 42.16
N GLY A 439 -37.53 -34.35 43.31
CA GLY A 439 -38.84 -34.12 43.94
C GLY A 439 -39.33 -35.23 44.88
N MET A 440 -38.52 -36.27 45.14
CA MET A 440 -38.84 -37.34 46.10
C MET A 440 -38.79 -36.84 47.55
N THR A 441 -39.72 -37.27 48.40
CA THR A 441 -39.68 -37.05 49.87
C THR A 441 -39.51 -38.38 50.61
N VAL A 442 -39.11 -38.33 51.89
CA VAL A 442 -38.91 -39.54 52.71
C VAL A 442 -40.22 -40.34 52.86
N GLU A 443 -41.37 -39.67 52.99
CA GLU A 443 -42.68 -40.33 53.08
C GLU A 443 -43.09 -41.01 51.76
N SER A 444 -42.86 -40.36 50.61
CA SER A 444 -43.16 -40.98 49.31
C SER A 444 -42.22 -42.15 49.02
N ALA A 445 -40.95 -42.05 49.39
CA ALA A 445 -39.99 -43.15 49.26
C ALA A 445 -40.39 -44.34 50.15
N ARG A 446 -40.82 -44.10 51.40
CA ARG A 446 -41.34 -45.14 52.30
C ARG A 446 -42.55 -45.86 51.69
N ALA A 447 -43.49 -45.12 51.11
CA ALA A 447 -44.68 -45.69 50.47
C ALA A 447 -44.33 -46.59 49.28
N VAL A 448 -43.36 -46.19 48.45
CA VAL A 448 -42.92 -46.98 47.29
C VAL A 448 -42.14 -48.22 47.71
N LEU A 449 -41.28 -48.12 48.73
CA LEU A 449 -40.52 -49.26 49.26
C LEU A 449 -41.43 -50.28 49.97
N ALA A 450 -42.46 -49.82 50.68
CA ALA A 450 -43.47 -50.69 51.30
C ALA A 450 -44.31 -51.45 50.25
N ALA A 451 -44.62 -50.81 49.11
CA ALA A 451 -45.40 -51.40 48.02
C ALA A 451 -44.62 -52.42 47.17
N GLY A 452 -43.29 -52.41 47.20
CA GLY A 452 -42.40 -53.27 46.41
C GLY A 452 -42.15 -54.68 46.97
N SER A 453 -42.70 -55.02 48.14
CA SER A 453 -42.45 -56.30 48.83
C SER A 453 -43.22 -57.52 48.27
N GLY A 454 -43.77 -57.42 47.05
CA GLY A 454 -44.49 -58.48 46.34
C GLY A 454 -43.69 -59.10 45.18
N LYS A 455 -43.57 -60.44 45.18
CA LYS A 455 -42.82 -61.26 44.20
C LYS A 455 -43.27 -61.11 42.71
N ALA A 456 -42.25 -61.10 41.84
CA ALA A 456 -42.13 -61.74 40.50
C ALA A 456 -42.79 -61.15 39.22
N GLU A 457 -41.90 -61.01 38.21
CA GLU A 457 -42.03 -61.17 36.74
C GLU A 457 -42.48 -60.00 35.79
N PRO A 458 -41.97 -59.97 34.52
CA PRO A 458 -41.55 -58.74 33.84
C PRO A 458 -42.29 -58.42 32.52
N VAL A 459 -42.47 -57.14 32.15
CA VAL A 459 -42.80 -56.77 30.74
C VAL A 459 -42.34 -55.35 30.33
N SER A 460 -41.45 -55.36 29.32
CA SER A 460 -41.24 -54.50 28.14
C SER A 460 -41.48 -52.97 28.07
N ALA A 461 -40.46 -52.33 27.48
CA ALA A 461 -40.52 -51.45 26.29
C ALA A 461 -41.40 -50.19 26.34
N SER A 462 -40.79 -49.04 26.62
CA SER A 462 -40.98 -47.79 25.84
C SER A 462 -40.24 -46.63 26.52
N THR A 463 -38.99 -46.38 26.15
CA THR A 463 -38.33 -45.07 26.34
C THR A 463 -37.11 -44.86 25.43
N THR A 464 -36.60 -45.91 24.77
CA THR A 464 -35.56 -45.80 23.73
C THR A 464 -35.99 -44.97 22.51
N ALA A 465 -37.28 -44.65 22.35
CA ALA A 465 -37.81 -43.88 21.21
C ALA A 465 -37.68 -42.34 21.33
N MET A 466 -37.25 -41.79 22.48
CA MET A 466 -37.12 -40.32 22.65
C MET A 466 -35.71 -39.80 22.35
N PHE A 467 -34.68 -40.62 22.56
CA PHE A 467 -33.28 -40.22 22.40
C PHE A 467 -32.83 -40.21 20.93
N GLU A 468 -33.30 -41.17 20.13
CA GLU A 468 -33.04 -41.22 18.67
C GLU A 468 -33.67 -40.05 17.90
N ARG A 469 -34.73 -39.43 18.45
CA ARG A 469 -35.47 -38.35 17.77
C ARG A 469 -34.82 -36.97 17.94
N ILE A 470 -33.90 -36.80 18.89
CA ILE A 470 -33.22 -35.53 19.17
C ILE A 470 -31.87 -35.46 18.44
N MET A 471 -31.17 -36.58 18.29
CA MET A 471 -29.87 -36.64 17.61
C MET A 471 -29.95 -36.55 16.08
N ALA A 472 -31.15 -36.64 15.50
CA ALA A 472 -31.37 -36.53 14.05
C ALA A 472 -31.43 -35.09 13.51
N ASN A 473 -31.54 -34.06 14.36
CA ASN A 473 -31.84 -32.69 13.90
C ASN A 473 -30.69 -31.68 13.94
N HIS A 474 -29.50 -31.99 14.47
CA HIS A 474 -28.40 -31.02 14.52
C HIS A 474 -27.00 -31.64 14.45
N SER A 475 -26.48 -31.90 13.24
CA SER A 475 -25.03 -31.85 12.98
C SER A 475 -24.72 -31.70 11.48
N PRO A 476 -23.84 -30.77 11.09
CA PRO A 476 -23.36 -30.62 9.71
C PRO A 476 -21.98 -31.29 9.53
N ALA A 477 -21.74 -31.92 8.37
CA ALA A 477 -20.45 -31.79 7.64
C ALA A 477 -20.40 -32.51 6.27
N ALA A 478 -19.61 -31.87 5.40
CA ALA A 478 -18.72 -32.36 4.34
C ALA A 478 -19.28 -32.75 2.96
N VAL A 479 -18.81 -32.05 1.92
CA VAL A 479 -18.81 -32.50 0.52
C VAL A 479 -17.47 -32.16 -0.14
N GLN A 480 -16.85 -33.16 -0.78
CA GLN A 480 -15.71 -33.03 -1.68
C GLN A 480 -16.03 -33.68 -3.04
N GLY A 481 -15.73 -32.94 -4.13
CA GLY A 481 -15.22 -33.35 -5.45
C GLY A 481 -15.86 -34.47 -6.28
N GLY A 482 -16.37 -34.13 -7.48
CA GLY A 482 -16.47 -35.05 -8.63
C GLY A 482 -17.46 -34.64 -9.74
N VAL A 483 -16.95 -34.29 -10.93
CA VAL A 483 -17.62 -34.05 -12.24
C VAL A 483 -17.96 -35.43 -12.88
N PRO A 484 -18.97 -35.70 -13.78
CA PRO A 484 -19.23 -34.97 -15.04
C PRO A 484 -20.65 -34.98 -15.72
N GLN A 485 -20.75 -34.14 -16.76
CA GLN A 485 -21.50 -34.29 -18.04
C GLN A 485 -23.04 -34.19 -18.17
N THR A 486 -23.42 -33.22 -19.01
CA THR A 486 -24.42 -33.21 -20.11
C THR A 486 -25.94 -33.14 -19.88
N SER A 487 -26.48 -32.05 -20.44
CA SER A 487 -27.57 -31.95 -21.45
C SER A 487 -28.94 -31.40 -21.05
N ALA A 488 -29.35 -30.43 -21.90
CA ALA A 488 -30.69 -30.09 -22.39
C ALA A 488 -31.65 -29.22 -21.55
N ASP A 489 -31.87 -28.02 -22.12
CA ASP A 489 -33.13 -27.30 -22.35
C ASP A 489 -33.85 -26.46 -21.28
N GLY A 490 -34.26 -25.27 -21.76
CA GLY A 490 -35.37 -24.43 -21.27
C GLY A 490 -34.90 -23.23 -20.44
N ASP A 491 -34.44 -22.12 -21.00
CA ASP A 491 -35.23 -21.07 -21.69
C ASP A 491 -36.36 -20.49 -20.84
N ALA A 492 -36.01 -19.55 -19.97
CA ALA A 492 -36.84 -18.43 -19.54
C ALA A 492 -35.93 -17.35 -18.93
N ASP A 493 -36.32 -16.09 -19.10
CA ASP A 493 -35.73 -14.90 -18.47
C ASP A 493 -34.51 -14.26 -19.15
N VAL A 494 -34.65 -13.99 -20.45
CA VAL A 494 -34.03 -12.81 -21.09
C VAL A 494 -35.09 -12.06 -21.90
N LYS A 495 -35.69 -11.02 -21.30
CA LYS A 495 -36.01 -9.70 -21.91
C LYS A 495 -37.01 -8.90 -21.06
N MET A 496 -36.52 -7.84 -20.42
CA MET A 496 -37.10 -6.47 -20.49
C MET A 496 -36.11 -5.53 -19.80
N LEU A 497 -35.29 -4.81 -20.56
CA LEU A 497 -35.48 -3.42 -21.00
C LEU A 497 -35.53 -2.39 -19.86
N MET A 498 -34.42 -1.66 -19.79
CA MET A 498 -34.32 -0.20 -19.78
C MET A 498 -34.74 0.62 -18.54
N ALA A 499 -33.70 1.27 -18.02
CA ALA A 499 -33.55 2.73 -17.91
C ALA A 499 -33.80 3.41 -16.56
N MET A 500 -32.91 4.40 -16.36
CA MET A 500 -33.00 5.59 -15.51
C MET A 500 -32.61 5.45 -14.03
N PRO A 501 -32.13 6.54 -13.39
CA PRO A 501 -31.84 7.89 -13.88
C PRO A 501 -30.34 8.22 -14.02
#